data_AF-A0A644XLJ9-F1
#
_entry.id   AF-A0A644XLJ9-F1
#
_cell.length_a   1.000
_cell.length_b   1.000
_cell.length_c   1.000
_cell.angle_alpha   90.00
_cell.angle_beta   90.00
_cell.angle_gamma   90.00
#
_symmetry.space_group_name_H-M   'P 1'
#
loop_
_entity.id
_entity.type
_entity.pdbx_description
1 polymer ?
#
loop_
_entity_poly.entity_id
_entity_poly.type
_entity_poly.pdbx_seq_one_letter_code
_entity_poly.pdbx_strand_id
1 'polypeptide(L)' 'MKKHASLKPSMLQDIEKGKKCEVDSINGILSKEGKRAGIATPVNDLVVQIISRLESGQLKPCRENLGFFKAFLS' A
#
# COMPACT_ATOMS: atom_id res chain seq x y z
N MET A 1 -5.31 21.50 -16.34
CA MET A 1 -5.11 20.14 -15.77
C MET A 1 -6.28 19.83 -14.85
N LYS A 2 -7.04 18.75 -15.09
CA LYS A 2 -8.09 18.31 -14.15
C LYS A 2 -7.41 17.91 -12.83
N LYS A 3 -7.99 18.31 -11.69
CA LYS A 3 -7.37 18.20 -10.36
C LYS A 3 -7.28 16.72 -9.93
N HIS A 4 -6.11 16.09 -10.09
CA HIS A 4 -5.85 14.71 -9.64
C HIS A 4 -6.15 14.49 -8.15
N ALA A 5 -6.11 15.56 -7.33
CA ALA A 5 -6.41 15.51 -5.90
C ALA A 5 -7.85 15.04 -5.57
N SER A 6 -8.82 15.18 -6.48
CA SER A 6 -10.19 14.71 -6.25
C SER A 6 -10.44 13.29 -6.74
N LEU A 7 -9.45 12.63 -7.36
CA LEU A 7 -9.61 11.26 -7.83
C LEU A 7 -9.44 10.28 -6.68
N LYS A 8 -10.34 9.30 -6.62
CA LYS A 8 -10.23 8.19 -5.69
C LYS A 8 -9.29 7.13 -6.27
N PRO A 9 -8.21 6.73 -5.58
CA PRO A 9 -7.29 5.71 -6.07
C PRO A 9 -8.01 4.38 -6.37
N SER A 10 -7.55 3.63 -7.39
CA SER A 10 -8.12 2.33 -7.81
C SER A 10 -8.16 1.33 -6.65
N MET A 11 -7.02 1.12 -5.99
CA MET A 11 -6.91 0.16 -4.88
C MET A 11 -7.90 0.46 -3.73
N LEU A 12 -8.16 1.73 -3.42
CA LEU A 12 -9.16 2.08 -2.41
C LEU A 12 -10.58 1.70 -2.86
N GLN A 13 -10.91 1.89 -4.14
CA GLN A 13 -12.18 1.48 -4.69
C GLN A 13 -12.36 -0.05 -4.67
N ASP A 14 -11.29 -0.81 -4.90
CA ASP A 14 -11.31 -2.27 -4.85
C ASP A 14 -11.54 -2.78 -3.41
N ILE A 15 -10.82 -2.22 -2.44
CA ILE A 15 -10.99 -2.52 -1.01
C ILE A 15 -12.43 -2.28 -0.57
N GLU A 16 -13.03 -1.14 -0.94
CA GLU A 16 -14.42 -0.83 -0.60
C GLU A 16 -15.44 -1.76 -1.25
N LYS A 17 -15.10 -2.34 -2.40
CA LYS A 17 -15.91 -3.35 -3.10
C LYS A 17 -15.61 -4.78 -2.63
N GLY A 18 -14.74 -4.96 -1.63
CA GLY A 18 -14.31 -6.27 -1.14
C GLY A 18 -13.52 -7.08 -2.17
N LYS A 19 -12.87 -6.41 -3.12
CA LYS A 19 -12.06 -7.05 -4.17
C LYS A 19 -10.60 -7.06 -3.77
N LYS A 20 -9.89 -8.10 -4.22
CA LYS A 20 -8.43 -8.09 -4.22
C LYS A 20 -7.92 -7.00 -5.17
N CYS A 21 -6.99 -6.19 -4.70
CA CYS A 21 -6.36 -5.12 -5.44
C CYS A 21 -5.00 -5.55 -6.02
N GLU A 22 -4.34 -4.62 -6.71
CA GLU A 22 -3.11 -4.83 -7.46
C GLU A 22 -1.81 -4.61 -6.65
N VAL A 23 -1.88 -4.49 -5.33
CA VAL A 23 -0.70 -4.14 -4.49
C VAL A 23 0.45 -5.14 -4.64
N ASP A 24 0.17 -6.43 -4.73
CA ASP A 24 1.18 -7.48 -4.94
C ASP A 24 1.89 -7.32 -6.29
N SER A 25 1.15 -6.89 -7.31
CA SER A 25 1.63 -6.75 -8.68
C SER A 25 2.39 -5.44 -8.93
N ILE A 26 2.16 -4.41 -8.12
CA ILE A 26 2.87 -3.12 -8.24
C ILE A 26 3.96 -3.05 -7.19
N ASN A 27 3.58 -2.90 -5.92
CA ASN A 27 4.51 -2.78 -4.81
C ASN A 27 5.18 -4.15 -4.54
N GLY A 28 4.44 -5.25 -4.47
CA GLY A 28 5.02 -6.56 -4.18
C GLY A 28 6.14 -6.96 -5.16
N ILE A 29 6.03 -6.61 -6.44
CA ILE A 29 7.09 -6.83 -7.43
C ILE A 29 8.35 -6.02 -7.08
N LEU A 30 8.23 -4.74 -6.72
CA LEU A 30 9.38 -3.93 -6.31
C LEU A 30 10.12 -4.53 -5.11
N SER A 31 9.38 -5.01 -4.11
CA SER A 31 9.97 -5.70 -2.94
C SER A 31 10.71 -6.97 -3.34
N LYS A 32 10.12 -7.75 -4.24
CA LYS A 32 10.72 -8.99 -4.75
C LYS A 32 12.00 -8.72 -5.53
N GLU A 33 12.00 -7.73 -6.41
CA GLU A 33 13.19 -7.36 -7.18
C GLU A 33 14.27 -6.73 -6.29
N GLY A 34 13.89 -5.89 -5.32
CA GLY A 34 14.81 -5.36 -4.32
C GLY A 34 15.54 -6.49 -3.57
N LYS A 35 14.79 -7.48 -3.09
CA LYS A 35 15.38 -8.66 -2.44
C LYS A 35 16.35 -9.43 -3.36
N ARG A 36 16.01 -9.60 -4.64
CA ARG A 36 16.91 -10.25 -5.62
C ARG A 36 18.19 -9.46 -5.85
N ALA A 37 18.10 -8.14 -5.83
CA ALA A 37 19.23 -7.23 -5.98
C ALA A 37 20.02 -7.01 -4.68
N GLY A 38 19.59 -7.58 -3.55
CA GLY A 38 20.19 -7.30 -2.24
C GLY A 38 19.91 -5.90 -1.69
N ILE A 39 18.88 -5.22 -2.20
CA ILE A 39 18.47 -3.86 -1.83
C ILE A 39 17.21 -3.96 -0.96
N ALA A 40 17.28 -3.42 0.26
CA ALA A 40 16.13 -3.35 1.14
C ALA A 40 15.10 -2.32 0.66
N THR A 41 13.82 -2.67 0.68
CA THR A 41 12.70 -1.83 0.26
C THR A 41 11.68 -1.62 1.39
N PRO A 42 12.11 -1.19 2.59
CA PRO A 42 11.32 -1.32 3.82
C PRO A 42 9.99 -0.53 3.79
N VAL A 43 9.97 0.61 3.10
CA VAL A 43 8.74 1.41 2.93
C VAL A 43 7.74 0.67 2.05
N ASN A 44 8.22 0.04 0.98
CA ASN A 44 7.37 -0.69 0.05
C ASN A 44 6.85 -2.00 0.66
N ASP A 45 7.68 -2.67 1.46
CA ASP A 45 7.28 -3.83 2.26
C ASP A 45 6.14 -3.47 3.23
N LEU A 46 6.26 -2.33 3.92
CA LEU A 46 5.23 -1.84 4.82
C LEU A 46 3.94 -1.48 4.07
N VAL A 47 4.03 -0.85 2.89
CA VAL A 47 2.85 -0.55 2.05
C VAL A 47 2.11 -1.83 1.68
N VAL A 48 2.81 -2.85 1.18
CA VAL A 48 2.21 -4.16 0.86
C VAL A 48 1.51 -4.74 2.08
N GLN A 49 2.18 -4.77 3.23
CA GLN A 49 1.62 -5.30 4.47
C GLN A 49 0.34 -4.57 4.91
N ILE A 50 0.32 -3.24 4.87
CA ILE A 50 -0.84 -2.44 5.28
C ILE A 50 -2.01 -2.69 4.33
N ILE A 51 -1.78 -2.66 3.02
CA ILE A 51 -2.85 -2.86 2.04
C ILE A 51 -3.41 -4.29 2.13
N SER A 52 -2.59 -5.32 2.28
CA SER A 52 -3.08 -6.70 2.48
C SER A 52 -3.95 -6.84 3.74
N ARG A 53 -3.64 -6.09 4.80
CA ARG A 53 -4.49 -6.04 6.01
C ARG A 53 -5.79 -5.28 5.80
N LEU A 54 -5.80 -4.27 4.92
CA LEU A 54 -7.02 -3.57 4.52
C LEU A 54 -7.91 -4.46 3.64
N GLU A 55 -7.33 -5.18 2.67
CA GLU A 55 -8.03 -6.13 1.80
C GLU A 55 -8.70 -7.26 2.58
N SER A 56 -8.04 -7.77 3.62
CA SER A 56 -8.57 -8.83 4.49
C SER A 56 -9.53 -8.33 5.57
N GLY A 57 -9.80 -7.01 5.64
CA GLY A 57 -10.67 -6.41 6.66
C GLY A 57 -10.08 -6.36 8.07
N GLN A 58 -8.80 -6.71 8.24
CA GLN A 58 -8.09 -6.60 9.53
C GLN A 58 -7.80 -5.14 9.91
N LEU A 59 -7.74 -4.25 8.92
CA LEU A 59 -7.64 -2.81 9.09
C LEU A 59 -8.78 -2.11 8.36
N LYS A 60 -9.10 -0.88 8.78
CA LYS A 60 -10.00 0.02 8.05
C LYS A 60 -9.20 1.12 7.37
N PRO A 61 -9.61 1.61 6.18
CA PRO A 61 -8.96 2.76 5.55
C PRO A 61 -9.15 4.01 6.40
N CYS A 62 -8.10 4.47 7.06
CA CYS A 62 -8.14 5.66 7.90
C CYS A 62 -6.76 6.33 7.99
N ARG A 63 -6.71 7.59 8.42
CA ARG A 63 -5.46 8.38 8.47
C ARG A 63 -4.52 7.90 9.56
N GLU A 64 -5.03 7.27 10.60
CA GLU A 64 -4.28 6.76 11.75
C GLU A 64 -3.29 5.66 11.31
N ASN A 65 -3.58 4.94 10.23
CA ASN A 65 -2.65 3.96 9.64
C ASN A 65 -1.34 4.61 9.17
N LEU A 66 -1.30 5.92 8.91
CA LEU A 66 -0.04 6.62 8.65
C LEU A 66 0.93 6.53 9.83
N GLY A 67 0.43 6.26 11.04
CA GLY A 67 1.25 6.00 12.22
C GLY A 67 2.24 4.84 12.07
N PHE A 68 1.96 3.86 11.21
CA PHE A 68 2.91 2.77 10.91
C PHE A 68 4.20 3.27 10.25
N PHE A 69 4.16 4.41 9.55
CA PHE A 69 5.32 4.98 8.87
C PHE A 69 6.20 5.85 9.79
N LYS A 70 5.83 6.04 11.07
CA LYS A 70 6.60 6.88 12.00
C LYS A 70 8.09 6.48 12.09
N ALA A 71 8.41 5.19 11.93
CA ALA A 71 9.79 4.70 11.95
C ALA A 71 10.65 5.26 10.78
N PHE A 72 10.03 5.79 9.72
CA PHE A 72 10.70 6.34 8.54
C PHE A 72 10.71 7.87 8.48
N LEU A 73 9.99 8.53 9.39
CA LEU A 73 9.83 9.98 9.43
C LEU A 73 10.60 10.51 10.64
N SER A 74 11.74 11.14 10.36
CA SER A 74 12.57 11.89 11.31
C SER A 74 11.96 13.24 11.64
#